data_AF-A0A9D6YUF5-F1
#
_entry.id   AF-A0A9D6YUF5-F1
#
_cell.length_a   1.000
_cell.length_b   1.000
_cell.length_c   1.000
_cell.angle_alpha   90.00
_cell.angle_beta   90.00
_cell.angle_gamma   90.00
#
_symmetry.space_group_name_H-M   'P 1'
#
loop_
_entity.id
_entity.type
_entity.pdbx_description
1 polymer ?
#
loop_
_entity_poly.entity_id
_entity_poly.type
_entity_poly.pdbx_seq_one_letter_code
_entity_poly.pdbx_strand_id
1 'polypeptide(L)'
;IGAGSLFEDNGIIPNAEPALKATLGELTTEEFYNSPLRVQKSEMAKELLNKELNSKGIKVEEVLARYFKYSDEIQRNIEEKKLKDQYVFKNQSEAKAASEEAVLKKIVQEGEARVSVKLEEGRAYVTKKNAEKELYARKKEAEADLLVQLSEAEKIKLKNAALQGKGSERMVGLKMAEVYKGINLIILPSDGKGGINPLDLDNTLRLFDVRKGGRK
;
A
#
# COMPACT_ATOMS: atom_id res chain seq x y z
N ILE A 1 93.78 4.31 7.60
CA ILE A 1 92.77 4.17 6.53
C ILE A 1 93.54 3.98 5.23
N GLY A 2 93.32 2.88 4.50
CA GLY A 2 94.09 2.53 3.31
C GLY A 2 93.66 3.32 2.07
N ALA A 3 94.47 3.28 1.01
CA ALA A 3 94.14 3.88 -0.28
C ALA A 3 93.13 3.02 -1.09
N GLY A 4 92.34 3.65 -1.95
CA GLY A 4 91.34 2.97 -2.79
C GLY A 4 90.06 2.60 -2.03
N SER A 5 89.47 1.44 -2.34
CA SER A 5 88.20 0.98 -1.76
C SER A 5 88.25 0.68 -0.25
N LEU A 6 89.45 0.48 0.30
CA LEU A 6 89.65 0.20 1.73
C LEU A 6 89.17 1.34 2.65
N PHE A 7 89.13 2.58 2.13
CA PHE A 7 88.59 3.74 2.84
C PHE A 7 87.06 3.66 2.95
N GLU A 8 86.38 3.20 1.91
CA GLU A 8 84.94 3.02 1.89
C GLU A 8 84.52 1.84 2.77
N ASP A 9 85.17 0.69 2.57
CA ASP A 9 84.84 -0.58 3.22
C ASP A 9 85.08 -0.57 4.74
N ASN A 10 86.17 0.05 5.19
CA ASN A 10 86.53 0.08 6.62
C ASN A 10 86.20 1.40 7.31
N GLY A 11 86.08 2.49 6.54
CA GLY A 11 85.90 3.83 7.07
C GLY A 11 84.45 4.27 7.09
N ILE A 12 83.74 4.12 5.98
CA ILE A 12 82.41 4.70 5.78
C ILE A 12 81.31 3.68 6.05
N ILE A 13 81.34 2.51 5.38
CA ILE A 13 80.26 1.52 5.45
C ILE A 13 79.93 1.08 6.90
N PRO A 14 80.91 0.77 7.77
CA PRO A 14 80.63 0.30 9.12
C PRO A 14 79.98 1.34 10.03
N ASN A 15 80.16 2.64 9.75
CA ASN A 15 79.54 3.73 10.51
C ASN A 15 78.21 4.18 9.85
N ALA A 16 78.12 4.09 8.52
CA ALA A 16 76.92 4.42 7.77
C ALA A 16 75.77 3.45 8.03
N GLU A 17 76.02 2.15 8.02
CA GLU A 17 74.94 1.16 8.13
C GLU A 17 74.18 1.25 9.48
N PRO A 18 74.83 1.37 10.65
CA PRO A 18 74.13 1.55 11.92
C PRO A 18 73.39 2.90 12.01
N ALA A 19 74.01 3.99 11.56
CA ALA A 19 73.40 5.33 11.59
C ALA A 19 72.14 5.41 10.72
N LEU A 20 72.17 4.77 9.54
CA LEU A 20 71.02 4.68 8.64
C LEU A 20 69.92 3.78 9.22
N LYS A 21 70.27 2.64 9.82
CA LYS A 21 69.29 1.76 10.49
C LYS A 21 68.62 2.44 11.68
N ALA A 22 69.37 3.20 12.48
CA ALA A 22 68.84 3.89 13.65
C ALA A 22 67.88 5.04 13.30
N THR A 23 68.02 5.64 12.11
CA THR A 23 67.21 6.81 11.71
C THR A 23 66.12 6.45 10.71
N LEU A 24 66.49 5.86 9.57
CA LEU A 24 65.56 5.46 8.52
C LEU A 24 64.77 4.20 8.88
N GLY A 25 65.29 3.36 9.79
CA GLY A 25 64.58 2.17 10.28
C GLY A 25 63.42 2.46 11.23
N GLU A 26 63.31 3.70 11.74
CA GLU A 26 62.14 4.13 12.55
C GLU A 26 60.90 4.43 11.70
N LEU A 27 61.06 4.61 10.39
CA LEU A 27 59.95 4.91 9.49
C LEU A 27 59.14 3.66 9.18
N THR A 28 57.81 3.76 9.25
CA THR A 28 56.94 2.72 8.70
C THR A 28 56.99 2.72 7.17
N THR A 29 56.48 1.63 6.57
CA THR A 29 56.54 1.45 5.12
C THR A 29 55.78 2.49 4.33
N GLU A 30 54.73 3.08 4.92
CA GLU A 30 53.95 4.17 4.33
C GLU A 30 54.63 5.52 4.53
N GLU A 31 55.21 5.76 5.70
CA GLU A 31 55.94 6.99 6.03
C GLU A 31 57.22 7.16 5.21
N PHE A 32 57.83 6.06 4.76
CA PHE A 32 58.99 6.13 3.86
C PHE A 32 58.65 6.76 2.50
N TYR A 33 57.41 6.61 2.02
CA TYR A 33 56.93 7.28 0.81
C TYR A 33 56.69 8.78 1.03
N ASN A 34 56.54 9.23 2.28
CA ASN A 34 56.35 10.63 2.60
C ASN A 34 57.68 11.41 2.49
N SER A 35 57.79 12.28 1.47
CA SER A 35 59.03 12.99 1.14
C SER A 35 59.55 13.88 2.28
N PRO A 36 58.72 14.73 2.93
CA PRO A 36 59.13 15.49 4.12
C PRO A 36 59.75 14.66 5.24
N LEU A 37 59.09 13.57 5.66
CA LEU A 37 59.56 12.73 6.76
C LEU A 37 60.87 12.01 6.39
N ARG A 38 60.98 11.54 5.15
CA ARG A 38 62.20 10.91 4.65
C ARG A 38 63.38 11.87 4.62
N VAL A 39 63.16 13.12 4.20
CA VAL A 39 64.20 14.16 4.20
C VAL A 39 64.65 14.47 5.62
N GLN A 40 63.69 14.64 6.55
CA GLN A 40 64.01 14.91 7.96
C GLN A 40 64.87 13.79 8.58
N LYS A 41 64.50 12.52 8.36
CA LYS A 41 65.27 11.38 8.86
C LYS A 41 66.63 11.24 8.17
N SER A 42 66.73 11.60 6.89
CA SER A 42 68.00 11.63 6.16
C SER A 42 68.94 12.72 6.69
N GLU A 43 68.42 13.89 7.07
CA GLU A 43 69.22 14.95 7.70
C GLU A 43 69.70 14.51 9.10
N MET A 44 68.84 13.86 9.90
CA MET A 44 69.26 13.26 11.18
C MET A 44 70.36 12.21 10.99
N ALA A 45 70.26 11.38 9.94
CA ALA A 45 71.30 10.40 9.62
C ALA A 45 72.62 11.07 9.26
N LYS A 46 72.57 12.17 8.49
CA LYS A 46 73.74 12.98 8.13
C LYS A 46 74.40 13.62 9.36
N GLU A 47 73.62 14.14 10.30
CA GLU A 47 74.16 14.71 11.54
C GLU A 47 74.90 13.65 12.37
N LEU A 48 74.30 12.47 12.54
CA LEU A 48 74.93 11.34 13.22
C LEU A 48 76.21 10.89 12.52
N LEU A 49 76.18 10.78 11.19
CA LEU A 49 77.34 10.38 10.40
C LEU A 49 78.47 11.40 10.50
N ASN A 50 78.16 12.69 10.41
CA ASN A 50 79.16 13.75 10.56
C ASN A 50 79.80 13.75 11.94
N LYS A 51 79.04 13.43 13.01
CA LYS A 51 79.59 13.36 14.36
C LYS A 51 80.73 12.33 14.48
N GLU A 52 80.60 11.19 13.81
CA GLU A 52 81.61 10.13 13.86
C GLU A 52 82.71 10.30 12.79
N LEU A 53 82.33 10.69 11.57
CA LEU A 53 83.22 10.73 10.42
C LEU A 53 84.09 12.01 10.36
N ASN A 54 83.68 13.11 10.99
CA ASN A 54 84.51 14.31 11.09
C ASN A 54 85.83 14.05 11.80
N SER A 55 85.84 13.15 12.79
CA SER A 55 87.08 12.74 13.48
C SER A 55 88.10 12.05 12.57
N LYS A 56 87.62 11.53 11.43
CA LYS A 56 88.42 10.85 10.40
C LYS A 56 88.71 11.75 9.19
N GLY A 57 88.32 13.03 9.24
CA GLY A 57 88.51 14.00 8.16
C GLY A 57 87.51 13.87 7.00
N ILE A 58 86.39 13.18 7.22
CA ILE A 58 85.37 12.91 6.20
C ILE A 58 84.11 13.72 6.55
N LYS A 59 83.64 14.53 5.60
CA LYS A 59 82.40 15.30 5.74
C LYS A 59 81.32 14.73 4.83
N VAL A 60 80.15 14.45 5.40
CA VAL A 60 78.96 13.99 4.67
C VAL A 60 78.09 15.21 4.35
N GLU A 61 77.88 15.47 3.06
CA GLU A 61 77.10 16.61 2.58
C GLU A 61 75.60 16.28 2.50
N GLU A 62 75.24 15.13 1.94
CA GLU A 62 73.86 14.64 1.84
C GLU A 62 73.78 13.11 1.93
N VAL A 63 72.64 12.61 2.42
CA VAL A 63 72.29 11.19 2.45
C VAL A 63 71.04 11.00 1.60
N LEU A 64 71.17 10.25 0.50
CA LEU A 64 70.08 10.01 -0.44
C LEU A 64 69.75 8.52 -0.54
N ALA A 65 68.49 8.17 -0.28
CA ALA A 65 67.98 6.82 -0.52
C ALA A 65 67.54 6.68 -1.99
N ARG A 66 68.25 5.85 -2.76
CA ARG A 66 67.96 5.64 -4.20
C ARG A 66 66.89 4.57 -4.44
N TYR A 67 67.08 3.39 -3.85
CA TYR A 67 66.16 2.27 -3.95
C TYR A 67 66.02 1.61 -2.58
N PHE A 68 64.79 1.31 -2.19
CA PHE A 68 64.50 0.45 -1.05
C PHE A 68 63.74 -0.77 -1.56
N LYS A 69 64.06 -1.93 -1.00
CA LYS A 69 63.35 -3.18 -1.25
C LYS A 69 62.97 -3.74 0.11
N TYR A 70 61.70 -4.09 0.28
CA TYR A 70 61.26 -4.88 1.42
C TYR A 70 61.50 -6.36 1.13
N SER A 71 61.60 -7.18 2.18
CA SER A 71 61.51 -8.62 2.01
C SER A 71 60.09 -9.00 1.53
N ASP A 72 60.00 -10.07 0.74
CA ASP A 72 58.72 -10.53 0.18
C ASP A 72 57.67 -10.81 1.27
N GLU A 73 58.10 -11.26 2.46
CA GLU A 73 57.22 -11.50 3.60
C GLU A 73 56.60 -10.21 4.14
N ILE A 74 57.40 -9.14 4.30
CA ILE A 74 56.92 -7.85 4.77
C ILE A 74 55.97 -7.24 3.74
N GLN A 75 56.31 -7.35 2.46
CA GLN A 75 55.47 -6.85 1.37
C GLN A 75 54.09 -7.51 1.38
N ARG A 76 54.01 -8.84 1.53
CA ARG A 76 52.73 -9.57 1.65
C ARG A 76 51.92 -9.11 2.85
N ASN A 77 52.54 -8.94 4.01
CA ASN A 77 51.84 -8.51 5.22
C ASN A 77 51.25 -7.09 5.08
N ILE A 78 51.95 -6.19 4.40
CA ILE A 78 51.44 -4.83 4.11
C ILE A 78 50.25 -4.89 3.17
N GLU A 79 50.35 -5.69 2.11
CA GLU A 79 49.27 -5.87 1.14
C GLU A 79 48.02 -6.48 1.80
N GLU A 80 48.20 -7.51 2.62
CA GLU A 80 47.11 -8.11 3.39
C GLU A 80 46.45 -7.13 4.36
N LYS A 81 47.25 -6.32 5.08
CA LYS A 81 46.71 -5.31 5.99
C LYS A 81 45.88 -4.28 5.22
N LYS A 82 46.41 -3.78 4.10
CA LYS A 82 45.71 -2.81 3.25
C LYS A 82 44.42 -3.37 2.66
N LEU A 83 44.44 -4.65 2.26
CA LEU A 83 43.26 -5.34 1.76
C LEU A 83 42.20 -5.48 2.86
N LYS A 84 42.60 -5.86 4.08
CA LYS A 84 41.70 -5.94 5.25
C LYS A 84 41.09 -4.58 5.58
N ASP A 85 41.89 -3.52 5.59
CA ASP A 85 41.40 -2.16 5.85
C ASP A 85 40.35 -1.75 4.80
N GLN A 86 40.61 -2.01 3.51
CA GLN A 86 39.63 -1.77 2.45
C GLN A 86 38.34 -2.56 2.63
N TYR A 87 38.43 -3.83 3.05
CA TYR A 87 37.24 -4.63 3.36
C TYR A 87 36.44 -4.07 4.53
N VAL A 88 37.10 -3.57 5.59
CA VAL A 88 36.41 -2.94 6.73
C VAL A 88 35.63 -1.71 6.26
N PHE A 89 36.24 -0.82 5.46
CA PHE A 89 35.54 0.35 4.93
C PHE A 89 34.36 -0.04 4.02
N LYS A 90 34.54 -1.03 3.15
CA LYS A 90 33.47 -1.53 2.29
C LYS A 90 32.31 -2.09 3.10
N ASN A 91 32.59 -2.97 4.06
CA ASN A 91 31.58 -3.58 4.93
C ASN A 91 30.84 -2.53 5.77
N GLN A 92 31.53 -1.51 6.27
CA GLN A 92 30.90 -0.41 7.01
C GLN A 92 29.95 0.41 6.12
N SER A 93 30.36 0.70 4.89
CA SER A 93 29.49 1.38 3.92
C SER A 93 28.29 0.54 3.51
N GLU A 94 28.49 -0.75 3.25
CA GLU A 94 27.41 -1.69 2.92
C GLU A 94 26.43 -1.86 4.09
N ALA A 95 26.93 -1.96 5.33
CA ALA A 95 26.09 -2.03 6.52
C ALA A 95 25.23 -0.77 6.70
N LYS A 96 25.82 0.42 6.47
CA LYS A 96 25.07 1.69 6.50
C LYS A 96 24.00 1.73 5.41
N ALA A 97 24.37 1.42 4.17
CA ALA A 97 23.44 1.37 3.05
C ALA A 97 22.28 0.40 3.30
N ALA A 98 22.55 -0.80 3.81
CA ALA A 98 21.53 -1.79 4.16
C ALA A 98 20.59 -1.30 5.28
N SER A 99 21.13 -0.60 6.29
CA SER A 99 20.32 -0.02 7.37
C SER A 99 19.38 1.08 6.87
N GLU A 100 19.87 1.94 5.98
CA GLU A 100 19.07 3.00 5.37
C GLU A 100 18.00 2.43 4.42
N GLU A 101 18.36 1.41 3.64
CA GLU A 101 17.41 0.71 2.77
C GLU A 101 16.30 0.03 3.58
N ALA A 102 16.62 -0.60 4.72
CA ALA A 102 15.64 -1.19 5.61
C ALA A 102 14.67 -0.13 6.19
N VAL A 103 15.20 1.05 6.57
CA VAL A 103 14.37 2.18 7.04
C VAL A 103 13.47 2.71 5.93
N LEU A 104 14.01 2.89 4.72
CA LEU A 104 13.26 3.37 3.57
C LEU A 104 12.13 2.40 3.22
N LYS A 105 12.42 1.09 3.20
CA LYS A 105 11.43 0.04 2.96
C LYS A 105 10.31 0.07 4.01
N LYS A 106 10.65 0.26 5.29
CA LYS A 106 9.65 0.40 6.36
C LYS A 106 8.75 1.62 6.13
N ILE A 107 9.32 2.78 5.78
CA ILE A 107 8.57 4.01 5.51
C ILE A 107 7.65 3.83 4.29
N VAL A 108 8.12 3.19 3.22
CA VAL A 108 7.31 2.92 2.03
C VAL A 108 6.13 2.01 2.39
N GLN A 109 6.37 0.93 3.12
CA GLN A 109 5.30 0.01 3.55
C GLN A 109 4.27 0.71 4.45
N GLU A 110 4.72 1.52 5.42
CA GLU A 110 3.83 2.32 6.26
C GLU A 110 3.06 3.37 5.43
N GLY A 111 3.71 3.98 4.44
CA GLY A 111 3.09 4.93 3.51
C GLY A 111 1.99 4.29 2.68
N GLU A 112 2.27 3.14 2.05
CA GLU A 112 1.32 2.35 1.27
C GLU A 112 0.12 1.93 2.12
N ALA A 113 0.35 1.42 3.33
CA ALA A 113 -0.71 1.03 4.25
C ALA A 113 -1.59 2.22 4.65
N ARG A 114 -0.99 3.40 4.92
CA ARG A 114 -1.77 4.62 5.23
C ARG A 114 -2.59 5.10 4.05
N VAL A 115 -2.07 5.00 2.82
CA VAL A 115 -2.80 5.33 1.61
C VAL A 115 -3.98 4.38 1.41
N SER A 116 -3.78 3.06 1.58
CA SER A 116 -4.86 2.09 1.44
C SER A 116 -5.96 2.30 2.48
N VAL A 117 -5.60 2.56 3.75
CA VAL A 117 -6.58 2.86 4.80
C VAL A 117 -7.39 4.10 4.45
N LYS A 118 -6.74 5.19 4.03
CA LYS A 118 -7.43 6.43 3.63
C LYS A 118 -8.35 6.24 2.42
N LEU A 119 -7.95 5.41 1.45
CA LEU A 119 -8.79 5.10 0.29
C LEU A 119 -10.05 4.32 0.71
N GLU A 120 -9.91 3.34 1.59
CA GLU A 120 -11.05 2.59 2.12
C GLU A 120 -11.95 3.45 3.01
N GLU A 121 -11.39 4.32 3.85
CA GLU A 121 -12.16 5.33 4.59
C GLU A 121 -12.95 6.25 3.65
N GLY A 122 -12.33 6.71 2.56
CA GLY A 122 -12.99 7.52 1.53
C GLY A 122 -14.15 6.79 0.85
N ARG A 123 -13.95 5.50 0.50
CA ARG A 123 -15.01 4.64 -0.07
C ARG A 123 -16.16 4.45 0.92
N ALA A 124 -15.84 4.12 2.17
CA ALA A 124 -16.83 3.97 3.23
C ALA A 124 -17.63 5.27 3.45
N TYR A 125 -16.96 6.43 3.41
CA TYR A 125 -17.60 7.73 3.52
C TYR A 125 -18.58 7.99 2.36
N VAL A 126 -18.17 7.74 1.12
CA VAL A 126 -19.04 7.90 -0.06
C VAL A 126 -20.26 6.98 0.03
N THR A 127 -20.06 5.71 0.38
CA THR A 127 -21.16 4.75 0.54
C THR A 127 -22.13 5.19 1.63
N LYS A 128 -21.61 5.63 2.78
CA LYS A 128 -22.45 6.16 3.87
C LYS A 128 -23.26 7.37 3.42
N LYS A 129 -22.63 8.32 2.71
CA LYS A 129 -23.32 9.52 2.22
C LYS A 129 -24.37 9.21 1.17
N ASN A 130 -24.12 8.25 0.28
CA ASN A 130 -25.11 7.78 -0.69
C ASN A 130 -26.29 7.10 0.01
N ALA A 131 -26.03 6.24 1.01
CA ALA A 131 -27.08 5.61 1.80
C ALA A 131 -27.93 6.64 2.57
N GLU A 132 -27.30 7.65 3.19
CA GLU A 132 -28.00 8.76 3.85
C GLU A 132 -28.88 9.54 2.86
N LYS A 133 -28.37 9.83 1.66
CA LYS A 133 -29.10 10.51 0.59
C LYS A 133 -30.31 9.69 0.13
N GLU A 134 -30.14 8.40 -0.14
CA GLU A 134 -31.22 7.50 -0.55
C GLU A 134 -32.31 7.38 0.53
N LEU A 135 -31.90 7.23 1.79
CA LEU A 135 -32.85 7.17 2.91
C LEU A 135 -33.65 8.47 3.03
N TYR A 136 -32.99 9.62 2.88
CA TYR A 136 -33.66 10.92 2.90
C TYR A 136 -34.66 11.06 1.73
N ALA A 137 -34.25 10.68 0.53
CA ALA A 137 -35.11 10.72 -0.66
C ALA A 137 -36.34 9.82 -0.50
N ARG A 138 -36.16 8.56 -0.09
CA ARG A 138 -37.26 7.62 0.15
C ARG A 138 -38.21 8.11 1.24
N LYS A 139 -37.68 8.70 2.31
CA LYS A 139 -38.51 9.28 3.37
C LYS A 139 -39.37 10.42 2.84
N LYS A 140 -38.80 11.30 2.02
CA LYS A 140 -39.53 12.43 1.42
C LYS A 140 -40.58 11.98 0.40
N GLU A 141 -40.26 10.97 -0.40
CA GLU A 141 -41.21 10.36 -1.33
C GLU A 141 -42.37 9.70 -0.58
N ALA A 142 -42.09 8.90 0.45
CA ALA A 142 -43.13 8.30 1.28
C ALA A 142 -44.01 9.33 2.02
N GLU A 143 -43.42 10.43 2.51
CA GLU A 143 -44.18 11.55 3.09
C GLU A 143 -45.11 12.21 2.06
N ALA A 144 -44.64 12.39 0.83
CA ALA A 144 -45.43 12.95 -0.26
C ALA A 144 -46.56 12.01 -0.70
N ASP A 145 -46.27 10.73 -0.88
CA ASP A 145 -47.26 9.71 -1.25
C ASP A 145 -48.36 9.57 -0.20
N LEU A 146 -47.98 9.58 1.08
CA LEU A 146 -48.94 9.57 2.18
C LEU A 146 -49.85 10.80 2.13
N LEU A 147 -49.31 11.99 1.86
CA LEU A 147 -50.09 13.23 1.72
C LEU A 147 -51.07 13.16 0.55
N VAL A 148 -50.64 12.64 -0.60
CA VAL A 148 -51.48 12.44 -1.79
C VAL A 148 -52.61 11.46 -1.48
N GLN A 149 -52.29 10.31 -0.87
CA GLN A 149 -53.29 9.30 -0.50
C GLN A 149 -54.31 9.84 0.51
N LEU A 150 -53.87 10.61 1.51
CA LEU A 150 -54.77 11.26 2.47
C LEU A 150 -55.69 12.27 1.76
N SER A 151 -55.14 13.07 0.85
CA SER A 151 -55.90 14.05 0.06
C SER A 151 -56.92 13.36 -0.87
N GLU A 152 -56.56 12.24 -1.49
CA GLU A 152 -57.47 11.42 -2.30
C GLU A 152 -58.58 10.78 -1.46
N ALA A 153 -58.23 10.23 -0.29
CA ALA A 153 -59.19 9.67 0.64
C ALA A 153 -60.19 10.73 1.11
N GLU A 154 -59.72 11.94 1.42
CA GLU A 154 -60.57 13.07 1.81
C GLU A 154 -61.45 13.54 0.65
N LYS A 155 -60.92 13.64 -0.57
CA LYS A 155 -61.70 13.92 -1.78
C LYS A 155 -62.81 12.89 -2.00
N ILE A 156 -62.52 11.60 -1.85
CA ILE A 156 -63.52 10.52 -1.97
C ILE A 156 -64.56 10.66 -0.86
N LYS A 157 -64.15 10.91 0.38
CA LYS A 157 -65.05 11.12 1.52
C LYS A 157 -65.99 12.30 1.28
N LEU A 158 -65.48 13.44 0.81
CA LEU A 158 -66.28 14.62 0.45
C LEU A 158 -67.22 14.33 -0.73
N LYS A 159 -66.76 13.61 -1.76
CA LYS A 159 -67.63 13.16 -2.86
C LYS A 159 -68.76 12.26 -2.36
N ASN A 160 -68.45 11.29 -1.52
CA ASN A 160 -69.46 10.38 -0.95
C ASN A 160 -70.47 11.14 -0.08
N ALA A 161 -70.00 12.09 0.74
CA ALA A 161 -70.88 12.95 1.53
C ALA A 161 -71.80 13.81 0.64
N ALA A 162 -71.28 14.38 -0.45
CA ALA A 162 -72.07 15.14 -1.43
C ALA A 162 -73.11 14.25 -2.15
N LEU A 163 -72.72 13.01 -2.51
CA LEU A 163 -73.58 12.01 -3.13
C LEU A 163 -74.60 11.38 -2.16
N GLN A 164 -74.50 11.64 -0.85
CA GLN A 164 -75.47 11.24 0.19
C GLN A 164 -76.45 12.36 0.56
N GLY A 165 -76.32 13.57 -0.02
CA GLY A 165 -77.21 14.72 0.24
C GLY A 165 -78.63 14.61 -0.31
N LYS A 166 -79.37 15.73 -0.37
CA LYS A 166 -80.82 15.77 -0.74
C LYS A 166 -81.17 15.26 -2.17
N GLY A 167 -80.19 15.00 -3.04
CA GLY A 167 -80.38 14.48 -4.40
C GLY A 167 -80.23 12.96 -4.55
N SER A 168 -79.79 12.27 -3.51
CA SER A 168 -79.30 10.88 -3.55
C SER A 168 -80.42 9.86 -3.75
N GLU A 169 -81.52 10.04 -3.01
CA GLU A 169 -82.70 9.17 -3.10
C GLU A 169 -83.31 9.18 -4.51
N ARG A 170 -83.36 10.34 -5.15
CA ARG A 170 -83.85 10.48 -6.53
C ARG A 170 -82.93 9.78 -7.54
N MET A 171 -81.61 9.86 -7.35
CA MET A 171 -80.64 9.21 -8.24
C MET A 171 -80.67 7.69 -8.11
N VAL A 172 -80.76 7.17 -6.88
CA VAL A 172 -80.92 5.73 -6.61
C VAL A 172 -82.23 5.21 -7.18
N GLY A 173 -83.33 5.95 -7.01
CA GLY A 173 -84.62 5.61 -7.61
C GLY A 173 -84.57 5.54 -9.14
N LEU A 174 -83.86 6.47 -9.79
CA LEU A 174 -83.71 6.50 -11.25
C LEU A 174 -82.91 5.30 -11.78
N LYS A 175 -81.79 4.94 -11.11
CA LYS A 175 -81.03 3.73 -11.44
C LYS A 175 -81.80 2.45 -11.20
N MET A 176 -82.57 2.38 -10.11
CA MET A 176 -83.44 1.21 -9.87
C MET A 176 -84.51 1.10 -10.96
N ALA A 177 -85.10 2.20 -11.40
CA ALA A 177 -86.06 2.19 -12.51
C ALA A 177 -85.42 1.70 -13.83
N GLU A 178 -84.15 2.02 -14.11
CA GLU A 178 -83.42 1.46 -15.26
C GLU A 178 -83.21 -0.06 -15.14
N VAL A 179 -82.79 -0.53 -13.95
CA VAL A 179 -82.61 -1.97 -13.70
C VAL A 179 -83.94 -2.71 -13.82
N TYR A 180 -85.04 -2.17 -13.28
CA TYR A 180 -86.37 -2.76 -13.40
C TYR A 180 -86.87 -2.86 -14.85
N LYS A 181 -86.48 -1.95 -15.74
CA LYS A 181 -86.80 -2.05 -17.18
C LYS A 181 -86.10 -3.22 -17.88
N GLY A 182 -84.94 -3.66 -17.37
CA GLY A 182 -84.17 -4.77 -17.95
C GLY A 182 -84.59 -6.16 -17.45
N ILE A 183 -85.44 -6.23 -16.41
CA ILE A 183 -85.92 -7.51 -15.89
C ILE A 183 -87.15 -7.94 -16.71
N ASN A 184 -86.99 -8.96 -17.55
CA ASN A 184 -88.13 -9.69 -18.09
C ASN A 184 -88.80 -10.48 -16.96
N LEU A 185 -89.98 -10.05 -16.53
CA LEU A 185 -90.80 -10.77 -15.56
C LEU A 185 -91.27 -12.10 -16.16
N ILE A 186 -90.55 -13.19 -15.87
CA ILE A 186 -91.00 -14.55 -16.19
C ILE A 186 -91.97 -14.97 -15.09
N ILE A 187 -93.26 -14.87 -15.35
CA ILE A 187 -94.30 -15.40 -14.46
C ILE A 187 -94.35 -16.92 -14.68
N LEU A 188 -93.83 -17.69 -13.73
CA LEU A 188 -93.94 -19.14 -13.72
C LEU A 188 -95.23 -19.50 -12.95
N PRO A 189 -96.30 -19.96 -13.62
CA PRO A 189 -97.51 -20.39 -12.91
C PRO A 189 -97.21 -21.66 -12.12
N SER A 190 -97.43 -21.61 -10.81
CA SER A 190 -97.13 -22.73 -9.90
C SER A 190 -98.24 -23.79 -9.85
N ASP A 191 -99.38 -23.59 -10.53
CA ASP A 191 -100.50 -24.54 -10.55
C ASP A 191 -101.18 -24.66 -11.93
N GLY A 192 -101.35 -25.91 -12.38
CA GLY A 192 -101.96 -26.29 -13.67
C GLY A 192 -101.21 -27.46 -14.33
N LYS A 193 -101.78 -28.08 -15.38
CA LYS A 193 -101.20 -29.26 -16.08
C LYS A 193 -99.78 -29.07 -16.67
N GLY A 194 -99.21 -27.87 -16.59
CA GLY A 194 -97.82 -27.54 -16.93
C GLY A 194 -97.10 -26.70 -15.86
N GLY A 195 -97.58 -26.73 -14.61
CA GLY A 195 -96.97 -26.05 -13.48
C GLY A 195 -95.71 -26.76 -12.99
N ILE A 196 -94.69 -25.98 -12.67
CA ILE A 196 -93.38 -26.45 -12.20
C ILE A 196 -93.37 -26.39 -10.68
N ASN A 197 -93.34 -27.55 -10.03
CA ASN A 197 -93.19 -27.66 -8.59
C ASN A 197 -91.71 -27.88 -8.25
N PRO A 198 -90.99 -26.88 -7.69
CA PRO A 198 -89.56 -26.98 -7.41
C PRO A 198 -89.20 -27.97 -6.28
N LEU A 199 -90.18 -28.57 -5.59
CA LEU A 199 -89.96 -29.61 -4.58
C LEU A 199 -90.06 -31.04 -5.14
N ASP A 200 -90.54 -31.22 -6.37
CA ASP A 200 -90.68 -32.53 -7.01
C ASP A 200 -89.57 -32.70 -8.07
N LEU A 201 -88.41 -33.18 -7.62
CA LEU A 201 -87.21 -33.32 -8.46
C LEU A 201 -87.42 -34.27 -9.65
N ASP A 202 -88.23 -35.31 -9.49
CA ASP A 202 -88.40 -36.35 -10.52
C ASP A 202 -89.22 -35.86 -11.73
N ASN A 203 -90.29 -35.08 -11.50
CA ASN A 203 -91.05 -34.42 -12.57
C ASN A 203 -90.22 -33.33 -13.25
N THR A 204 -89.45 -32.58 -12.47
CA THR A 204 -88.61 -31.50 -12.98
C THR A 204 -87.49 -32.08 -13.86
N LEU A 205 -86.87 -33.20 -13.48
CA LEU A 205 -85.83 -33.89 -14.26
C LEU A 205 -86.33 -34.48 -15.58
N ARG A 206 -87.61 -34.89 -15.66
CA ARG A 206 -88.23 -35.38 -16.91
C ARG A 206 -88.58 -34.26 -17.87
N LEU A 207 -89.00 -33.09 -17.37
CA LEU A 207 -89.35 -31.94 -18.20
C LEU A 207 -88.12 -31.33 -18.88
N PHE A 208 -86.92 -31.48 -18.29
CA PHE A 208 -85.66 -30.97 -18.83
C PHE A 208 -84.79 -32.04 -19.55
N ASP A 209 -85.34 -33.23 -19.85
CA ASP A 209 -84.76 -34.35 -20.65
C ASP A 209 -83.22 -34.38 -20.78
N VAL A 210 -82.54 -34.62 -19.65
CA VAL A 210 -81.08 -34.78 -19.63
C VAL A 210 -80.73 -36.27 -19.78
N ARG A 211 -80.32 -36.68 -20.99
CA ARG A 211 -79.82 -38.03 -21.31
C ARG A 211 -78.62 -38.43 -20.44
N LYS A 212 -78.75 -39.55 -19.72
CA LYS A 212 -77.62 -40.32 -19.16
C LYS A 212 -76.89 -41.12 -20.26
N GLY A 213 -75.65 -40.75 -20.58
CA GLY A 213 -74.59 -41.67 -21.03
C GLY A 213 -73.49 -41.62 -19.97
N GLY A 214 -72.83 -42.68 -19.50
CA GLY A 214 -72.40 -43.91 -20.17
C GLY A 214 -70.87 -43.96 -20.01
N ARG A 215 -70.35 -44.94 -19.24
CA ARG A 215 -68.93 -45.12 -18.87
C ARG A 215 -67.94 -44.96 -20.04
N LYS A 216 -66.90 -44.16 -19.81
CA LYS A 216 -65.50 -44.60 -19.71
C LYS A 216 -64.81 -43.81 -18.61
#